data_AF-A0A940DVB7-F1
#
_entry.id   AF-A0A940DVB7-F1
#
_cell.length_a   1.000
_cell.length_b   1.000
_cell.length_c   1.000
_cell.angle_alpha   90.00
_cell.angle_beta   90.00
_cell.angle_gamma   90.00
#
_symmetry.space_group_name_H-M   'P 1'
#
loop_
_entity.id
_entity.type
_entity.pdbx_description
1 polymer ?
#
loop_
_entity_poly.entity_id
_entity_poly.type
_entity_poly.pdbx_seq_one_letter_code
_entity_poly.pdbx_strand_id
1 'polypeptide(L)' 'MEENKFDYPAAVAELEALVAKVEDPATGIDDIGASVDRASGLLEKCRAYLRQARETLDRLDDRTEERQMI' A
#
# COMPACT_ATOMS: atom_id res chain seq x y z
N MET A 1 8.74 9.42 19.29
CA MET A 1 9.29 9.14 17.97
C MET A 1 8.19 8.41 17.22
N GLU A 2 7.57 9.07 16.24
CA GLU A 2 6.44 8.49 15.51
C GLU A 2 7.03 7.48 14.51
N GLU A 3 7.08 6.21 14.93
CA GLU A 3 7.73 5.14 14.19
C GLU A 3 7.01 4.89 12.85
N ASN A 4 7.64 5.36 11.77
CA ASN A 4 7.64 4.79 10.43
C ASN A 4 6.28 4.24 9.93
N LYS A 5 5.21 5.02 10.08
CA LYS A 5 3.90 4.65 9.55
C LYS A 5 3.99 4.66 8.02
N PHE A 6 3.62 3.55 7.40
CA PHE A 6 3.61 3.44 5.94
C PHE A 6 2.75 4.55 5.32
N ASP A 7 3.36 5.37 4.46
CA ASP A 7 2.67 6.45 3.75
C ASP A 7 2.00 5.87 2.50
N TYR A 8 0.74 5.46 2.66
CA TYR A 8 -0.06 4.89 1.59
C TYR A 8 -0.28 5.89 0.43
N PRO A 9 -0.65 7.16 0.65
CA PRO A 9 -0.74 8.16 -0.42
C PRO A 9 0.56 8.31 -1.23
N ALA A 10 1.71 8.42 -0.57
CA ALA A 10 2.99 8.54 -1.28
C ALA A 10 3.31 7.29 -2.11
N ALA A 11 3.00 6.10 -1.58
CA ALA A 11 3.18 4.85 -2.32
C ALA A 11 2.29 4.75 -3.57
N VAL A 12 1.05 5.27 -3.51
CA VAL A 12 0.15 5.33 -4.68
C VAL A 12 0.69 6.33 -5.72
N ALA A 13 1.14 7.51 -5.30
CA ALA A 13 1.75 8.48 -6.21
C ALA A 13 3.01 7.91 -6.90
N GLU A 14 3.82 7.13 -6.17
CA GLU A 14 4.97 6.44 -6.76
C GLU A 14 4.54 5.37 -7.79
N LEU A 15 3.47 4.61 -7.52
CA LEU A 15 2.92 3.66 -8.48
C LEU A 15 2.46 4.34 -9.78
N GLU A 16 1.78 5.48 -9.68
CA GLU A 16 1.36 6.26 -10.86
C GLU A 16 2.57 6.75 -11.68
N ALA A 17 3.62 7.21 -11.01
CA ALA A 17 4.87 7.63 -11.68
C ALA A 17 5.57 6.45 -12.38
N LEU A 18 5.56 5.26 -11.78
CA LEU A 18 6.11 4.04 -12.39
C LEU A 18 5.32 3.63 -13.63
N VAL A 19 3.99 3.73 -13.60
CA VAL A 19 3.15 3.48 -14.78
C VAL A 19 3.49 4.46 -15.90
N ALA A 20 3.57 5.76 -15.60
CA ALA A 20 3.94 6.76 -16.59
C ALA A 20 5.32 6.49 -17.22
N LYS A 21 6.29 6.01 -16.44
CA LYS A 21 7.60 5.60 -16.95
C LYS A 21 7.50 4.37 -17.86
N VAL A 22 6.72 3.36 -17.49
CA VAL A 22 6.55 2.13 -18.29
C VAL A 22 5.82 2.38 -19.60
N GLU A 23 4.87 3.33 -19.61
CA GLU A 23 4.11 3.69 -20.82
C GLU A 23 4.88 4.61 -21.77
N ASP A 24 6.00 5.21 -21.33
CA ASP A 24 6.87 6.03 -22.18
C ASP A 24 7.65 5.14 -23.18
N PRO A 25 7.45 5.31 -24.51
CA PRO A 25 8.17 4.55 -25.52
C PRO A 25 9.70 4.76 -25.53
N ALA A 26 10.20 5.82 -24.87
CA ALA A 26 11.62 6.08 -24.70
C ALA A 26 12.24 5.29 -23.54
N THR A 27 11.43 4.65 -22.69
CA THR A 27 11.92 3.84 -21.58
C THR A 27 12.53 2.54 -22.08
N GLY A 28 13.78 2.28 -21.66
CA GLY A 28 14.48 1.05 -22.01
C GLY A 28 13.83 -0.20 -21.38
N ILE A 29 13.99 -1.35 -22.03
CA ILE A 29 13.41 -2.62 -21.56
C ILE A 29 13.89 -2.97 -20.13
N ASP A 30 15.17 -2.74 -19.82
CA ASP A 30 15.71 -2.99 -18.48
C ASP A 30 15.09 -2.07 -17.42
N ASP A 31 14.79 -0.82 -17.79
CA ASP A 31 14.11 0.16 -16.94
C ASP A 31 12.66 -0.23 -16.67
N ILE A 32 11.98 -0.86 -17.64
CA ILE A 32 10.63 -1.41 -17.46
C ILE A 32 10.66 -2.52 -16.40
N GLY A 33 11.62 -3.45 -16.49
CA GLY A 33 11.79 -4.53 -15.52
C GLY A 33 11.96 -4.00 -14.09
N ALA A 34 12.90 -3.06 -13.89
CA ALA A 34 13.13 -2.43 -12.60
C ALA A 34 11.89 -1.69 -12.07
N SER A 35 11.12 -1.05 -12.96
CA SER A 35 9.89 -0.33 -12.60
C SER A 35 8.79 -1.29 -12.13
N VAL A 36 8.65 -2.45 -12.78
CA VAL A 36 7.68 -3.50 -12.41
C VAL A 36 8.06 -4.14 -11.07
N ASP A 37 9.34 -4.41 -10.82
CA ASP A 37 9.81 -4.95 -9.54
C ASP A 37 9.54 -3.98 -8.39
N ARG A 38 9.81 -2.69 -8.61
CA ARG A 38 9.52 -1.64 -7.63
C ARG A 38 8.03 -1.54 -7.34
N ALA A 39 7.19 -1.54 -8.38
CA ALA A 39 5.74 -1.51 -8.25
C ALA A 39 5.21 -2.71 -7.46
N SER A 40 5.74 -3.91 -7.72
CA SER A 40 5.38 -5.13 -6.99
C SER A 40 5.65 -4.99 -5.48
N GLY A 41 6.81 -4.47 -5.10
CA GLY A 41 7.15 -4.23 -3.69
C GLY A 41 6.28 -3.16 -3.02
N LEU A 42 5.87 -2.11 -3.75
CA LEU A 42 4.91 -1.12 -3.24
C LEU A 42 3.53 -1.73 -3.01
N LEU A 43 3.04 -2.53 -3.95
CA LEU A 43 1.74 -3.20 -3.84
C LEU A 43 1.68 -4.16 -2.64
N GLU A 44 2.76 -4.87 -2.34
CA GLU A 44 2.84 -5.71 -1.13
C GLU A 44 2.66 -4.89 0.15
N LYS A 45 3.34 -3.75 0.26
CA LYS A 45 3.23 -2.86 1.43
C LYS A 45 1.83 -2.24 1.52
N CYS A 46 1.27 -1.80 0.39
CA CYS A 46 -0.11 -1.30 0.33
C CYS A 46 -1.12 -2.36 0.81
N ARG A 47 -0.97 -3.61 0.36
CA ARG A 47 -1.82 -4.72 0.81
C ARG A 47 -1.69 -4.98 2.31
N ALA A 48 -0.47 -4.99 2.84
CA ALA A 48 -0.22 -5.16 4.27
C ALA A 48 -0.86 -4.04 5.10
N TYR A 49 -0.71 -2.78 4.66
CA TYR A 49 -1.32 -1.63 5.31
C TYR A 49 -2.85 -1.73 5.37
N LEU A 50 -3.49 -2.05 4.25
CA LEU A 50 -4.95 -2.19 4.19
C LEU A 50 -5.46 -3.36 5.05
N ARG A 51 -4.73 -4.48 5.08
CA ARG A 51 -5.07 -5.61 5.96
C ARG A 51 -5.01 -5.19 7.43
N GLN A 52 -3.95 -4.50 7.85
CA GLN A 52 -3.82 -4.03 9.24
C GLN A 52 -4.91 -3.02 9.61
N ALA A 53 -5.27 -2.12 8.69
CA ALA A 53 -6.37 -1.20 8.88
C ALA A 53 -7.69 -1.96 9.08
N ARG A 54 -7.97 -2.98 8.26
CA ARG A 54 -9.15 -3.83 8.40
C ARG A 54 -9.18 -4.58 9.74
N GLU A 55 -8.08 -5.26 10.11
CA GLU A 55 -7.98 -5.97 11.40
C GLU A 55 -8.16 -5.03 12.60
N THR A 56 -7.79 -3.76 12.45
CA THR A 56 -8.05 -2.75 13.47
C THR A 56 -9.53 -2.42 13.55
N LEU A 57 -10.22 -2.24 12.42
CA LEU A 57 -11.67 -2.01 12.39
C LEU A 57 -12.46 -3.21 12.95
N ASP A 58 -12.11 -4.44 12.54
CA ASP A 58 -12.77 -5.66 13.03
C ASP A 58 -12.67 -5.76 14.56
N ARG A 59 -11.49 -5.49 15.14
CA ARG A 59 -11.31 -5.43 16.62
C ARG A 59 -12.05 -4.27 17.30
N LEU A 60 -12.34 -3.18 16.59
CA LEU A 60 -13.18 -2.13 17.16
C LEU A 60 -14.62 -2.62 17.28
N ASP A 61 -15.11 -3.30 16.25
CA ASP A 61 -16.47 -3.84 16.15
C ASP A 61 -16.74 -4.87 17.26
N ASP A 62 -15.84 -5.86 17.41
CA ASP A 62 -15.91 -6.89 18.46
C ASP A 62 -16.03 -6.28 19.87
N ARG A 63 -15.22 -5.25 20.16
CA ARG A 63 -15.23 -4.56 21.47
C ARG A 63 -16.51 -3.77 21.71
N THR A 64 -17.17 -3.27 20.66
CA THR A 64 -18.46 -2.61 20.77
C THR A 64 -19.58 -3.60 21.04
N GLU A 65 -19.54 -4.80 20.47
CA GLU A 65 -20.51 -5.86 20.74
C GLU A 65 -20.39 -6.39 22.18
N GLU A 66 -19.16 -6.62 22.67
CA GLU A 66 -18.90 -7.05 24.05
C GLU A 66 -19.43 -6.05 25.10
N ARG A 67 -19.34 -4.74 24.82
CA ARG A 67 -19.85 -3.68 25.73
C ARG A 67 -21.37 -3.57 25.76
N GLN A 68 -22.09 -4.08 24.78
CA GLN A 68 -23.55 -4.03 24.73
C GLN A 68 -24.22 -5.24 25.41
N MET A 69 -23.46 -6.29 25.75
CA MET A 69 -23.95 -7.48 26.46
C MET A 69 -23.85 -7.39 28.00
N ILE A 70 -23.35 -6.27 28.56
CA ILE A 70 -23.26 -5.99 30.00
C ILE A 70 -24.25 -4.89 30.36
#